data_AF-A0A7V4UXX2-F1
#
_entry.id   AF-A0A7V4UXX2-F1
#
_cell.length_a   1.000
_cell.length_b   1.000
_cell.length_c   1.000
_cell.angle_alpha   90.00
_cell.angle_beta   90.00
_cell.angle_gamma   90.00
#
_symmetry.space_group_name_H-M   'P 1'
#
loop_
_entity.id
_entity.type
_entity.pdbx_description
1 polymer ?
#
loop_
_entity_poly.entity_id
_entity_poly.type
_entity_poly.pdbx_seq_one_letter_code
_entity_poly.pdbx_strand_id
1 'polypeptide(L)'
;MNQFYKNLALWLVISLMMILLFNLFNKPKPTQEKLDFSEFIEAVETGKVKNVARPISSVIIEGNAIIGKFADGKEFTSYKPADADLTDKLIEKKIIVSARPEEERFSWFSLLISWFPIIFLVGIWIFFMRQMQGGGGKAMAFGKSRAKLLTETQGRITFEDVAGIEEAKDELEEIISFLKDPKKFTKLGGRIPKGVLLMGPPGTGKTLLARAIAGEAGVPFFSISGSDFVEMFVGVGASRVRDLFVQGKKSAPCIIFIDEIDAVGRHRGAGLGGGHDEREQTLNQLLVEMDGFESNEGVILI
;
A
#
# COMPACT_ATOMS: atom_id res chain seq x y z
N MET A 1 12.92 3.38 -13.33
CA MET A 1 13.07 2.26 -12.36
C MET A 1 11.76 2.12 -11.60
N ASN A 2 11.06 0.99 -11.80
CA ASN A 2 9.70 0.76 -11.29
C ASN A 2 9.64 1.03 -9.77
N GLN A 3 8.57 1.65 -9.28
CA GLN A 3 8.47 2.06 -7.87
C GLN A 3 8.61 0.86 -6.91
N PHE A 4 8.21 -0.32 -7.39
CA PHE A 4 8.45 -1.60 -6.74
C PHE A 4 9.94 -1.92 -6.53
N TYR A 5 10.80 -1.76 -7.55
CA TYR A 5 12.24 -2.02 -7.44
C TYR A 5 12.94 -1.03 -6.52
N LYS A 6 12.49 0.22 -6.46
CA LYS A 6 13.01 1.21 -5.50
C LYS A 6 12.68 0.80 -4.06
N ASN A 7 11.45 0.36 -3.80
CA ASN A 7 11.05 -0.12 -2.48
C ASN A 7 11.77 -1.42 -2.10
N LEU A 8 11.91 -2.37 -3.03
CA LEU A 8 12.62 -3.63 -2.81
C LEU A 8 14.10 -3.39 -2.48
N ALA A 9 14.77 -2.52 -3.25
CA ALA A 9 16.17 -2.16 -3.01
C ALA A 9 16.37 -1.50 -1.63
N LEU A 10 15.43 -0.66 -1.21
CA LEU A 10 15.47 -0.01 0.09
C LEU A 10 15.35 -1.01 1.25
N TRP A 11 14.43 -1.97 1.16
CA TRP A 11 14.30 -3.04 2.15
C TRP A 11 15.54 -3.95 2.22
N LEU A 12 16.16 -4.22 1.07
CA LEU A 12 17.38 -5.02 0.98
C LEU A 12 18.56 -4.32 1.69
N VAL A 13 18.72 -3.01 1.48
CA VAL A 13 19.74 -2.20 2.16
C VAL A 13 19.53 -2.17 3.68
N ILE A 14 18.27 -2.03 4.14
CA ILE A 14 17.94 -2.05 5.57
C ILE A 14 18.29 -3.42 6.19
N SER A 15 17.94 -4.52 5.52
CA SER A 15 18.24 -5.88 5.98
C SER A 15 19.75 -6.14 6.05
N LEU A 16 20.50 -5.69 5.05
CA LEU A 16 21.96 -5.80 5.04
C LEU A 16 22.59 -5.00 6.20
N MET A 17 22.09 -3.78 6.45
CA MET A 17 22.57 -2.93 7.53
C MET A 17 22.24 -3.51 8.91
N MET A 18 21.10 -4.19 9.05
CA MET A 18 20.72 -4.95 10.24
C MET A 18 21.70 -6.09 10.55
N ILE A 19 22.06 -6.89 9.55
CA ILE A 19 23.03 -7.99 9.72
C ILE A 19 24.41 -7.44 10.10
N LEU A 20 24.80 -6.31 9.51
CA LEU A 20 26.08 -5.66 9.81
C LEU A 20 26.12 -5.11 11.24
N LEU A 21 25.05 -4.46 11.68
CA LEU A 21 24.92 -3.96 13.06
C LEU A 21 24.86 -5.11 14.06
N PHE A 22 24.14 -6.19 13.75
CA PHE A 22 24.10 -7.38 14.61
C PHE A 22 25.49 -7.98 14.80
N ASN A 23 26.30 -8.09 13.73
CA ASN A 23 27.68 -8.56 13.82
C ASN A 23 28.59 -7.62 14.60
N LEU A 24 28.38 -6.31 14.50
CA LEU A 24 29.14 -5.31 15.26
C LEU A 24 28.83 -5.34 16.77
N PHE A 25 27.58 -5.65 17.13
CA PHE A 25 27.16 -5.77 18.53
C PHE A 25 27.48 -7.15 19.13
N ASN A 26 27.51 -8.20 18.33
CA ASN A 26 27.93 -9.55 18.75
C ASN A 26 29.46 -9.74 18.76
N LYS A 27 30.23 -8.72 19.16
CA LYS A 27 31.65 -8.97 19.49
C LYS A 27 31.68 -9.98 20.64
N PRO A 28 32.34 -11.15 20.48
CA PRO A 28 32.51 -12.07 21.59
C PRO A 28 33.22 -11.32 22.72
N LYS A 29 32.62 -11.31 23.91
CA LYS A 29 33.27 -10.78 25.11
C LYS A 29 34.67 -11.42 25.20
N PRO A 30 35.72 -10.65 25.53
CA PRO A 30 37.07 -11.22 25.64
C PRO A 30 37.00 -12.44 26.56
N THR A 31 37.45 -13.59 26.05
CA THR A 31 37.46 -14.86 26.76
C THR A 31 38.29 -14.70 28.03
N GLN A 32 37.64 -14.44 29.16
CA GLN A 32 38.27 -14.61 30.47
C GLN A 32 38.63 -16.09 30.58
N GLU A 33 39.87 -16.37 30.98
CA GLU A 33 40.36 -17.74 31.11
C GLU A 33 39.54 -18.44 32.19
N LYS A 34 38.77 -19.46 31.78
CA LYS A 34 37.96 -20.25 32.71
C LYS A 34 38.85 -21.29 33.35
N LEU A 35 38.94 -21.25 34.67
CA LEU A 35 39.72 -22.19 35.48
C LEU A 35 38.77 -23.08 36.26
N ASP A 36 38.92 -24.39 36.11
CA ASP A 36 38.15 -25.34 36.89
C ASP A 36 38.50 -25.20 38.37
N PHE A 37 37.52 -25.42 39.24
CA PHE A 37 37.66 -25.21 40.67
C PHE A 37 38.80 -26.03 41.30
N SER A 38 38.94 -27.29 40.86
CA SER A 38 40.01 -28.18 41.29
C SER A 38 41.39 -27.66 40.88
N GLU A 39 41.52 -27.12 39.66
CA GLU A 39 42.77 -26.52 39.18
C GLU A 39 43.10 -25.24 39.94
N PHE A 40 42.09 -24.46 40.31
CA PHE A 40 42.24 -23.28 41.15
C PHE A 40 42.74 -23.64 42.56
N ILE A 41 42.16 -24.65 43.21
CA ILE A 41 42.65 -25.12 44.52
C ILE A 41 44.09 -25.63 44.42
N GLU A 42 44.40 -26.45 43.40
CA GLU A 42 45.77 -26.95 43.18
C GLU A 42 46.75 -25.79 42.96
N ALA A 43 46.34 -24.74 42.24
CA ALA A 43 47.15 -23.54 42.03
C ALA A 43 47.39 -22.73 43.31
N VAL A 44 46.39 -22.66 44.19
CA VAL A 44 46.51 -22.01 45.52
C VAL A 44 47.45 -22.81 46.44
N GLU A 45 47.41 -24.14 46.39
CA GLU A 45 48.23 -25.01 47.24
C GLU A 45 49.69 -25.08 46.80
N THR A 46 49.94 -25.16 45.49
CA THR A 46 51.30 -25.31 44.90
C THR A 46 51.96 -23.98 44.53
N GLY A 47 51.22 -22.87 44.58
CA GLY A 47 51.70 -21.53 44.20
C GLY A 47 51.91 -21.34 42.69
N LYS A 48 51.50 -22.32 41.87
CA LYS A 48 51.61 -22.32 40.40
C LYS A 48 50.43 -23.07 39.78
N VAL A 49 49.79 -22.54 38.75
CA VAL A 49 48.78 -23.31 37.99
C VAL A 49 49.50 -24.33 37.10
N LYS A 50 49.03 -25.58 37.10
CA LYS A 50 49.61 -26.69 36.32
C LYS A 50 49.78 -26.39 34.83
N ASN A 51 48.86 -25.58 34.27
CA ASN A 51 48.86 -25.21 32.86
C ASN A 51 49.42 -23.80 32.59
N VAL A 52 49.65 -23.00 33.63
CA VAL A 52 50.20 -21.64 33.54
C VAL A 52 50.97 -21.35 34.82
N ALA A 53 52.30 -21.49 34.81
CA ALA A 53 53.16 -21.29 35.99
C ALA A 53 53.20 -19.82 36.47
N ARG A 54 52.06 -19.29 36.93
CA ARG A 54 51.87 -17.90 37.36
C ARG A 54 51.27 -17.87 38.77
N PRO A 55 51.83 -17.06 39.68
CA PRO A 55 51.27 -16.88 41.01
C PRO A 55 49.98 -16.03 40.95
N ILE A 56 49.02 -16.35 41.80
CA ILE A 56 47.76 -15.62 41.98
C ILE A 56 48.02 -14.43 42.91
N SER A 57 47.60 -13.23 42.50
CA SER A 57 47.86 -11.98 43.24
C SER A 57 46.67 -11.53 44.08
N SER A 58 45.46 -11.63 43.54
CA SER A 58 44.23 -11.23 44.24
C SER A 58 43.05 -12.07 43.80
N VAL A 59 42.14 -12.32 44.73
CA VAL A 59 40.89 -13.05 44.46
C VAL A 59 39.70 -12.23 44.97
N ILE A 60 38.72 -12.03 44.10
CA ILE A 60 37.43 -11.43 44.44
C ILE A 60 36.39 -12.54 44.44
N ILE A 61 35.68 -12.69 45.57
CA ILE A 61 34.59 -13.67 45.70
C ILE A 61 33.27 -12.91 45.56
N GLU A 62 32.52 -13.23 44.50
CA GLU A 62 31.18 -12.70 44.19
C GLU A 62 30.22 -13.90 44.18
N GLY A 63 29.58 -14.16 45.33
CA GLY A 63 28.74 -15.35 45.55
C GLY A 63 29.50 -16.66 45.33
N ASN A 64 29.13 -17.41 44.29
CA ASN A 64 29.82 -18.65 43.87
C ASN A 64 30.87 -18.43 42.78
N ALA A 65 30.97 -17.23 42.20
CA ALA A 65 31.99 -16.87 41.23
C ALA A 65 33.26 -16.36 41.94
N ILE A 66 34.41 -16.83 41.48
CA ILE A 66 35.73 -16.44 41.92
C ILE A 66 36.40 -15.75 40.74
N ILE A 67 36.61 -14.44 40.85
CA ILE A 67 37.34 -13.65 39.86
C ILE A 67 38.74 -13.41 40.41
N GLY A 68 39.74 -14.05 39.81
CA GLY A 68 41.12 -13.93 40.24
C GLY A 68 41.97 -13.15 39.25
N LYS A 69 43.04 -12.53 39.75
CA LYS A 69 44.10 -11.95 38.94
C LYS A 69 45.40 -12.71 39.17
N PHE A 70 46.10 -12.99 38.10
CA PHE A 70 47.49 -13.44 38.16
C PHE A 70 48.41 -12.24 38.41
N ALA A 71 49.64 -12.51 38.84
CA ALA A 71 50.66 -11.47 39.01
C ALA A 71 51.06 -10.75 37.71
N ASP A 72 50.69 -11.28 36.54
CA ASP A 72 50.89 -10.65 35.22
C ASP A 72 49.74 -9.70 34.81
N GLY A 73 48.72 -9.56 35.66
CA GLY A 73 47.56 -8.70 35.41
C GLY A 73 46.42 -9.35 34.62
N LYS A 74 46.54 -10.60 34.18
CA LYS A 74 45.42 -11.31 33.52
C LYS A 74 44.38 -11.80 34.52
N GLU A 75 43.12 -11.73 34.10
CA GLU A 75 41.95 -12.15 34.89
C GLU A 75 41.51 -13.57 34.51
N PHE A 76 41.16 -14.36 35.51
CA PHE A 76 40.53 -15.66 35.36
C PHE A 76 39.25 -15.73 36.17
N THR A 77 38.35 -16.61 35.75
CA THR A 77 37.08 -16.86 36.43
C THR A 77 36.94 -18.34 36.76
N SER A 78 36.71 -18.65 38.02
CA SER A 78 36.42 -19.99 38.52
C SER A 78 35.11 -19.99 39.29
N TYR A 79 34.48 -21.14 39.46
CA TYR A 79 33.21 -21.26 40.19
C TYR A 79 33.36 -22.25 41.33
N LYS A 80 33.08 -21.83 42.56
CA LYS A 80 33.11 -22.72 43.72
C LYS A 80 31.79 -23.47 43.90
N PRO A 81 31.83 -24.75 44.30
CA PRO A 81 30.68 -25.42 44.91
C PRO A 81 30.24 -24.67 46.18
N ALA A 82 28.93 -24.62 46.43
CA ALA A 82 28.35 -23.85 47.54
C ALA A 82 28.89 -24.25 48.94
N ASP A 83 29.34 -25.50 49.08
CA ASP A 83 29.76 -26.10 50.36
C ASP A 83 31.28 -26.07 50.60
N ALA A 84 32.07 -25.46 49.70
CA ALA A 84 33.53 -25.43 49.83
C ALA A 84 34.01 -24.16 50.56
N ASP A 85 34.63 -24.33 51.74
CA ASP A 85 35.29 -23.23 52.45
C ASP A 85 36.72 -23.03 51.92
N LEU A 86 36.96 -21.85 51.34
CA LEU A 86 38.22 -21.47 50.68
C LEU A 86 38.91 -20.31 51.39
N THR A 87 38.20 -19.67 52.32
CA THR A 87 38.61 -18.39 52.88
C THR A 87 39.87 -18.56 53.71
N ASP A 88 39.90 -19.60 54.55
CA ASP A 88 41.03 -19.91 55.43
C ASP A 88 42.29 -20.29 54.64
N LYS A 89 42.14 -21.11 53.58
CA LYS A 89 43.25 -21.52 52.71
C LYS A 89 43.88 -20.35 51.96
N LEU A 90 43.08 -19.38 51.53
CA LEU A 90 43.56 -18.19 50.81
C LEU A 90 44.26 -17.20 51.76
N ILE A 91 43.77 -17.06 52.99
CA ILE A 91 44.38 -16.22 54.04
C ILE A 91 45.72 -16.81 54.48
N GLU A 92 45.81 -18.13 54.67
CA GLU A 92 47.05 -18.82 55.07
C GLU A 92 48.18 -18.59 54.06
N LYS A 93 47.85 -18.50 52.77
CA LYS A 93 48.81 -18.24 51.67
C LYS A 93 49.04 -16.75 51.38
N LYS A 94 48.54 -15.84 52.22
CA LYS A 94 48.67 -14.38 52.09
C LYS A 94 48.12 -13.81 50.77
N ILE A 95 47.09 -14.44 50.20
CA ILE A 95 46.40 -13.92 49.01
C ILE A 95 45.38 -12.88 49.45
N ILE A 96 45.31 -11.74 48.77
CA ILE A 96 44.34 -10.69 49.09
C ILE A 96 42.94 -11.17 48.67
N VAL A 97 42.09 -11.43 49.65
CA VAL A 97 40.67 -11.80 49.44
C VAL A 97 39.80 -10.55 49.60
N SER A 98 39.02 -10.22 48.56
CA SER A 98 38.01 -9.18 48.62
C SER A 98 36.62 -9.79 48.37
N ALA A 99 35.75 -9.76 49.37
CA ALA A 99 34.36 -10.17 49.18
C ALA A 99 33.53 -8.96 48.71
N ARG A 100 32.76 -9.12 47.64
CA ARG A 100 31.77 -8.13 47.19
C ARG A 100 30.38 -8.78 47.17
N PRO A 101 29.33 -8.09 47.64
CA PRO A 101 27.97 -8.60 47.47
C PRO A 101 27.65 -8.72 45.98
N GLU A 102 26.90 -9.76 45.61
CA GLU A 102 26.32 -9.90 44.27
C GLU A 102 25.32 -8.75 44.06
N GLU A 103 25.82 -7.59 43.65
CA GLU A 103 24.95 -6.55 43.14
C GLU A 103 24.57 -6.95 41.71
N GLU A 104 23.45 -7.65 41.56
CA GLU A 104 22.69 -7.63 40.30
C GLU A 104 22.24 -6.19 40.05
N ARG A 105 23.17 -5.33 39.60
CA ARG A 105 22.83 -3.99 39.16
C ARG A 105 22.01 -4.15 37.89
N PHE A 106 20.69 -4.15 38.07
CA PHE A 106 19.72 -3.99 37.00
C PHE A 106 20.03 -2.66 36.32
N SER A 107 20.89 -2.70 35.31
CA SER A 107 21.41 -1.51 34.66
C SER A 107 20.35 -1.04 33.68
N TRP A 108 19.50 -0.11 34.15
CA TRP A 108 18.53 0.58 33.30
C TRP A 108 19.19 1.16 32.04
N PHE A 109 20.46 1.55 32.15
CA PHE A 109 21.27 2.00 31.02
C PHE A 109 21.58 0.87 30.02
N SER A 110 21.86 -0.36 30.48
CA SER A 110 22.06 -1.50 29.57
C SER A 110 20.77 -1.92 28.86
N LEU A 111 19.62 -1.82 29.53
CA LEU A 111 18.32 -2.08 28.89
C LEU A 111 18.01 -1.04 27.81
N LEU A 112 18.26 0.24 28.09
CA LEU A 112 18.05 1.32 27.12
C LEU A 112 18.96 1.16 25.89
N ILE A 113 20.24 0.83 26.08
CA ILE A 113 21.17 0.55 24.98
C ILE A 113 20.76 -0.71 24.20
N SER A 114 20.30 -1.75 24.89
CA SER A 114 19.86 -2.99 24.24
C SER A 114 18.58 -2.81 23.42
N TRP A 115 17.68 -1.91 23.83
CA TRP A 115 16.40 -1.67 23.16
C TRP A 115 16.45 -0.54 22.13
N PHE A 116 17.44 0.35 22.21
CA PHE A 116 17.63 1.45 21.27
C PHE A 116 17.60 1.01 19.79
N PRO A 117 18.27 -0.09 19.37
CA PRO A 117 18.19 -0.55 17.99
C PRO A 117 16.77 -0.93 17.56
N ILE A 118 16.00 -1.57 18.44
CA ILE A 118 14.63 -2.01 18.18
C ILE A 118 13.71 -0.78 18.05
N ILE A 119 13.81 0.17 18.98
CA ILE A 119 13.00 1.40 18.97
C ILE A 119 13.31 2.24 17.71
N PHE A 120 14.59 2.34 17.34
CA PHE A 120 15.01 3.07 16.14
C PHE A 120 14.43 2.45 14.86
N LEU A 121 14.44 1.12 14.75
CA LEU A 121 13.83 0.41 13.62
C LEU A 121 12.32 0.60 13.55
N VAL A 122 11.63 0.51 14.69
CA VAL A 122 10.18 0.76 14.74
C VAL A 122 9.86 2.20 14.32
N GLY A 123 10.67 3.17 14.73
CA GLY A 123 10.53 4.57 14.30
C GLY A 123 10.68 4.75 12.79
N ILE A 124 11.71 4.15 12.19
CA ILE A 124 11.92 4.16 10.73
C ILE A 124 10.77 3.46 10.01
N TRP A 125 10.31 2.32 10.51
CA TRP A 125 9.20 1.57 9.92
C TRP A 125 7.90 2.38 9.90
N ILE A 126 7.58 3.07 11.01
CA ILE A 126 6.42 3.97 11.10
C ILE A 126 6.56 5.15 10.14
N PHE A 127 7.76 5.73 10.01
CA PHE A 127 8.03 6.81 9.07
C PHE A 127 7.79 6.39 7.61
N PHE A 128 8.26 5.20 7.21
CA PHE A 128 8.02 4.66 5.86
C PHE A 128 6.56 4.29 5.60
N MET A 129 5.86 3.72 6.59
CA MET A 129 4.43 3.44 6.50
C MET A 129 3.63 4.72 6.23
N ARG A 130 3.97 5.83 6.92
CA ARG A 130 3.36 7.14 6.67
C ARG A 130 3.68 7.69 5.29
N GLN A 131 4.89 7.44 4.77
CA GLN A 131 5.28 7.89 3.43
C GLN A 131 4.60 7.06 2.31
N MET A 132 4.40 5.76 2.50
CA MET A 132 3.67 4.91 1.54
C MET A 132 2.17 5.20 1.50
N GLN A 133 1.57 5.60 2.61
CA GLN A 133 0.14 5.91 2.67
C GLN A 133 -0.24 7.19 1.90
N GLY A 134 0.73 8.10 1.66
CA GLY A 134 0.55 9.27 0.78
C GLY A 134 0.30 8.95 -0.70
N GLY A 135 0.43 7.69 -1.12
CA GLY A 135 0.08 7.21 -2.47
C GLY A 135 -1.18 6.34 -2.55
N GLY A 136 -1.86 6.08 -1.41
CA GLY A 136 -2.93 5.09 -1.28
C GLY A 136 -4.26 5.44 -1.96
N GLY A 137 -4.44 6.68 -2.44
CA GLY A 137 -5.66 7.10 -3.14
C GLY A 137 -5.86 6.48 -4.52
N LYS A 138 -4.82 5.86 -5.11
CA LYS A 138 -4.92 5.27 -6.46
C LYS A 138 -5.68 3.95 -6.51
N ALA A 139 -5.64 3.14 -5.45
CA ALA A 139 -6.37 1.86 -5.42
C ALA A 139 -7.90 2.06 -5.33
N MET A 140 -8.37 3.13 -4.67
CA MET A 140 -9.80 3.46 -4.55
C MET A 140 -10.34 4.24 -5.75
N ALA A 141 -9.47 4.74 -6.64
CA ALA A 141 -9.85 5.50 -7.83
C ALA A 141 -10.12 4.62 -9.07
N PHE A 142 -9.86 3.31 -9.02
CA PHE A 142 -10.04 2.41 -10.18
C PHE A 142 -11.51 2.31 -10.63
N GLY A 143 -12.46 2.43 -9.72
CA GLY A 143 -13.90 2.32 -10.00
C GLY A 143 -14.62 3.63 -10.36
N LYS A 144 -13.94 4.78 -10.33
CA LYS A 144 -14.55 6.07 -10.70
C LYS A 144 -14.52 6.25 -12.21
N SER A 145 -15.62 6.79 -12.76
CA SER A 145 -15.72 7.16 -14.17
C SER A 145 -14.73 8.28 -14.49
N ARG A 146 -14.02 8.15 -15.62
CA ARG A 146 -13.14 9.19 -16.18
C ARG A 146 -13.89 10.12 -17.15
N ALA A 147 -15.22 10.05 -17.19
CA ALA A 147 -16.02 10.84 -18.11
C ALA A 147 -15.70 12.33 -17.97
N LYS A 148 -15.40 12.96 -19.10
CA LYS A 148 -15.09 14.38 -19.15
C LYS A 148 -16.40 15.15 -19.09
N LEU A 149 -16.67 15.82 -17.97
CA LEU A 149 -17.80 16.73 -17.85
C LEU A 149 -17.47 18.01 -18.61
N LEU A 150 -18.14 18.22 -19.75
CA LEU A 150 -18.13 19.50 -20.44
C LEU A 150 -19.26 20.35 -19.87
N THR A 151 -18.90 21.33 -19.03
CA THR A 151 -19.82 22.33 -18.50
C THR A 151 -20.01 23.44 -19.55
N GLU A 152 -21.19 24.06 -19.56
CA GLU A 152 -21.68 25.02 -20.57
C GLU A 152 -20.68 26.08 -21.06
N THR A 153 -19.66 26.41 -20.25
CA THR A 153 -18.68 27.48 -20.50
C THR A 153 -17.49 27.13 -21.39
N GLN A 154 -17.23 25.86 -21.75
CA GLN A 154 -16.07 25.51 -22.60
C GLN A 154 -16.47 24.84 -23.92
N GLY A 155 -16.42 25.61 -25.02
CA GLY A 155 -16.54 25.09 -26.39
C GLY A 155 -17.94 24.63 -26.76
N ARG A 156 -18.93 25.53 -26.62
CA ARG A 156 -20.32 25.30 -27.04
C ARG A 156 -20.37 25.15 -28.56
N ILE A 157 -20.62 23.94 -29.02
CA ILE A 157 -20.86 23.58 -30.41
C ILE A 157 -22.38 23.54 -30.58
N THR A 158 -22.90 24.07 -31.68
CA THR A 158 -24.34 24.16 -31.97
C THR A 158 -24.66 23.51 -33.31
N PHE A 159 -25.94 23.44 -33.69
CA PHE A 159 -26.35 22.90 -34.98
C PHE A 159 -25.83 23.70 -36.18
N GLU A 160 -25.46 24.97 -35.98
CA GLU A 160 -24.79 25.80 -36.99
C GLU A 160 -23.39 25.27 -37.35
N ASP A 161 -22.72 24.58 -36.42
CA ASP A 161 -21.38 24.01 -36.62
C ASP A 161 -21.40 22.63 -37.30
N VAL A 162 -22.59 22.06 -37.53
CA VAL A 162 -22.78 20.76 -38.18
C VAL A 162 -23.40 20.99 -39.55
N ALA A 163 -22.80 20.50 -40.63
CA ALA A 163 -23.28 20.70 -41.99
C ALA A 163 -23.58 19.37 -42.70
N GLY A 164 -24.55 19.39 -43.61
CA GLY A 164 -24.80 18.30 -44.56
C GLY A 164 -25.62 17.12 -44.02
N ILE A 165 -26.33 17.30 -42.90
CA ILE A 165 -27.15 16.26 -42.24
C ILE A 165 -28.50 16.84 -41.77
N GLU A 166 -29.21 17.54 -42.66
CA GLU A 166 -30.44 18.27 -42.30
C GLU A 166 -31.56 17.33 -41.84
N GLU A 167 -31.72 16.17 -42.48
CA GLU A 167 -32.74 15.19 -42.08
C GLU A 167 -32.51 14.66 -40.66
N ALA A 168 -31.25 14.43 -40.28
CA ALA A 168 -30.91 14.00 -38.93
C ALA A 168 -31.09 15.14 -37.90
N LYS A 169 -30.84 16.40 -38.29
CA LYS A 169 -31.08 17.56 -37.41
C LYS A 169 -32.56 17.71 -37.10
N ASP A 170 -33.43 17.55 -38.10
CA ASP A 170 -34.88 17.66 -37.94
C ASP A 170 -35.41 16.61 -36.95
N GLU A 171 -34.96 15.35 -37.03
CA GLU A 171 -35.34 14.30 -36.07
C GLU A 171 -34.82 14.60 -34.65
N LEU A 172 -33.62 15.18 -34.53
CA LEU A 172 -33.00 15.51 -33.25
C LEU A 172 -33.56 16.79 -32.62
N GLU A 173 -34.31 17.62 -33.36
CA GLU A 173 -34.93 18.83 -32.84
C GLU A 173 -35.99 18.51 -31.76
N GLU A 174 -36.71 17.38 -31.91
CA GLU A 174 -37.65 16.90 -30.89
C GLU A 174 -36.94 16.63 -29.56
N ILE A 175 -35.75 16.01 -29.63
CA ILE A 175 -34.93 15.68 -28.46
C ILE A 175 -34.43 16.95 -27.77
N ILE A 176 -34.00 17.95 -28.54
CA ILE A 176 -33.58 19.25 -28.01
C ILE A 176 -34.75 19.96 -27.33
N SER A 177 -35.92 19.97 -27.97
CA SER A 177 -37.14 20.58 -27.44
C SER A 177 -37.53 19.96 -26.09
N PHE A 178 -37.39 18.64 -25.97
CA PHE A 178 -37.59 17.94 -24.70
C PHE A 178 -36.58 18.34 -23.63
N LEU A 179 -35.29 18.34 -23.95
CA LEU A 179 -34.25 18.70 -22.98
C LEU A 179 -34.42 20.14 -22.48
N LYS A 180 -34.95 21.04 -23.32
CA LYS A 180 -35.29 22.43 -22.95
C LYS A 180 -36.53 22.54 -22.07
N ASP A 181 -37.61 21.82 -22.38
CA ASP A 181 -38.86 21.83 -21.57
C ASP A 181 -39.45 20.43 -21.40
N PRO A 182 -38.90 19.62 -20.47
CA PRO A 182 -39.34 18.24 -20.30
C PRO A 182 -40.79 18.16 -19.77
N LYS A 183 -41.23 19.17 -19.00
CA LYS A 183 -42.57 19.19 -18.38
C LYS A 183 -43.68 19.27 -19.43
N LYS A 184 -43.44 19.93 -20.56
CA LYS A 184 -44.40 20.03 -21.67
C LYS A 184 -44.75 18.66 -22.24
N PHE A 185 -43.75 17.79 -22.42
CA PHE A 185 -43.92 16.45 -22.99
C PHE A 185 -44.57 15.47 -22.01
N THR A 186 -44.17 15.51 -20.73
CA THR A 186 -44.77 14.66 -19.69
C THR A 186 -46.26 14.98 -19.48
N LYS A 187 -46.66 16.25 -19.55
CA LYS A 187 -48.08 16.66 -19.42
C LYS A 187 -48.96 16.11 -20.54
N LEU A 188 -48.40 15.91 -21.72
CA LEU A 188 -49.09 15.33 -22.87
C LEU A 188 -49.08 13.80 -22.85
N GLY A 189 -48.49 13.17 -21.84
CA GLY A 189 -48.36 11.72 -21.73
C GLY A 189 -47.30 11.12 -22.67
N GLY A 190 -46.44 11.96 -23.26
CA GLY A 190 -45.37 11.52 -24.14
C GLY A 190 -44.32 10.70 -23.37
N ARG A 191 -43.88 9.59 -23.98
CA ARG A 191 -42.74 8.80 -23.49
C ARG A 191 -41.51 9.19 -24.28
N ILE A 192 -40.51 9.69 -23.59
CA ILE A 192 -39.26 10.11 -24.22
C ILE A 192 -38.38 8.89 -24.53
N PRO A 193 -37.70 8.87 -25.69
CA PRO A 193 -36.68 7.88 -25.96
C PRO A 193 -35.57 7.97 -24.92
N LYS A 194 -35.26 6.83 -24.28
CA LYS A 194 -34.17 6.74 -23.29
C LYS A 194 -32.78 6.89 -23.92
N GLY A 195 -32.68 6.64 -25.22
CA GLY A 195 -31.45 6.87 -25.96
C GLY A 195 -31.63 6.89 -27.46
N VAL A 196 -30.59 7.34 -28.13
CA VAL A 196 -30.47 7.50 -29.58
C VAL A 196 -29.21 6.77 -30.00
N LEU A 197 -29.25 6.00 -31.09
CA LEU A 197 -28.05 5.36 -31.63
C LEU A 197 -27.69 6.04 -32.96
N LEU A 198 -26.60 6.82 -32.96
CA LEU A 198 -26.09 7.44 -34.18
C LEU A 198 -25.24 6.44 -34.97
N MET A 199 -25.73 6.00 -36.14
CA MET A 199 -25.05 5.02 -36.98
C MET A 199 -24.52 5.66 -38.27
N GLY A 200 -23.29 5.32 -38.66
CA GLY A 200 -22.71 5.73 -39.93
C GLY A 200 -21.20 5.47 -40.01
N PRO A 201 -20.57 5.66 -41.18
CA PRO A 201 -19.13 5.52 -41.35
C PRO A 201 -18.30 6.39 -40.39
N PRO A 202 -17.05 6.02 -40.04
CA PRO A 202 -16.18 6.89 -39.24
C PRO A 202 -15.95 8.23 -39.94
N GLY A 203 -15.85 9.32 -39.18
CA GLY A 203 -15.61 10.66 -39.72
C GLY A 203 -16.85 11.44 -40.19
N THR A 204 -18.06 10.89 -40.08
CA THR A 204 -19.31 11.60 -40.45
C THR A 204 -19.82 12.59 -39.39
N GLY A 205 -19.00 12.94 -38.39
CA GLY A 205 -19.38 13.95 -37.40
C GLY A 205 -20.36 13.48 -36.31
N LYS A 206 -20.53 12.17 -36.05
CA LYS A 206 -21.41 11.66 -34.96
C LYS A 206 -21.12 12.31 -33.60
N THR A 207 -19.85 12.32 -33.20
CA THR A 207 -19.39 12.95 -31.94
C THR A 207 -19.62 14.46 -31.94
N LEU A 208 -19.52 15.11 -33.12
CA LEU A 208 -19.79 16.54 -33.27
C LEU A 208 -21.28 16.84 -33.12
N LEU A 209 -22.14 16.03 -33.76
CA LEU A 209 -23.59 16.12 -33.68
C LEU A 209 -24.07 15.91 -32.24
N ALA A 210 -23.55 14.91 -31.52
CA ALA A 210 -23.90 14.68 -30.11
C ALA A 210 -23.57 15.89 -29.21
N ARG A 211 -22.43 16.55 -29.44
CA ARG A 211 -22.06 17.79 -28.75
C ARG A 211 -22.96 18.95 -29.13
N ALA A 212 -23.35 19.03 -30.40
CA ALA A 212 -24.23 20.07 -30.91
C ALA A 212 -25.64 19.98 -30.29
N ILE A 213 -26.19 18.78 -30.09
CA ILE A 213 -27.46 18.56 -29.37
C ILE A 213 -27.37 19.12 -27.95
N ALA A 214 -26.30 18.81 -27.21
CA ALA A 214 -26.10 19.30 -25.84
C ALA A 214 -25.95 20.83 -25.80
N GLY A 215 -25.17 21.38 -26.72
CA GLY A 215 -24.95 22.82 -26.83
C GLY A 215 -26.21 23.58 -27.21
N GLU A 216 -27.06 23.01 -28.05
CA GLU A 216 -28.36 23.60 -28.36
C GLU A 216 -29.35 23.52 -27.21
N ALA A 217 -29.43 22.36 -26.56
CA ALA A 217 -30.30 22.17 -25.40
C ALA A 217 -29.83 22.98 -24.17
N GLY A 218 -28.55 23.36 -24.09
CA GLY A 218 -27.98 24.02 -22.92
C GLY A 218 -27.93 23.09 -21.71
N VAL A 219 -27.52 21.83 -21.93
CA VAL A 219 -27.46 20.81 -20.88
C VAL A 219 -26.05 20.26 -20.73
N PRO A 220 -25.66 19.75 -19.54
CA PRO A 220 -24.37 19.09 -19.35
C PRO A 220 -24.15 17.92 -20.31
N PHE A 221 -22.93 17.80 -20.82
CA PHE A 221 -22.51 16.74 -21.72
C PHE A 221 -21.40 15.89 -21.08
N PHE A 222 -21.71 14.61 -20.84
CA PHE A 222 -20.77 13.60 -20.38
C PHE A 222 -20.30 12.77 -21.57
N SER A 223 -19.00 12.68 -21.81
CA SER A 223 -18.45 11.85 -22.89
C SER A 223 -17.47 10.82 -22.35
N ILE A 224 -17.62 9.59 -22.83
CA ILE A 224 -16.76 8.44 -22.55
C ILE A 224 -16.61 7.59 -23.82
N SER A 225 -15.47 6.92 -24.00
CA SER A 225 -15.33 5.92 -25.06
C SER A 225 -15.77 4.56 -24.54
N GLY A 226 -16.47 3.78 -25.36
CA GLY A 226 -16.87 2.41 -25.08
C GLY A 226 -15.67 1.51 -24.81
N SER A 227 -14.50 1.84 -25.37
CA SER A 227 -13.24 1.16 -25.09
C SER A 227 -12.73 1.39 -23.66
N ASP A 228 -13.06 2.52 -23.01
CA ASP A 228 -12.67 2.82 -21.62
C ASP A 228 -13.35 1.91 -20.59
N PHE A 229 -14.40 1.20 -21.01
CA PHE A 229 -15.08 0.21 -20.19
C PHE A 229 -14.47 -1.19 -20.29
N VAL A 230 -13.58 -1.44 -21.25
CA VAL A 230 -12.93 -2.74 -21.44
C VAL A 230 -11.55 -2.69 -20.79
N GLU A 231 -11.43 -3.21 -19.56
CA GLU A 231 -10.16 -3.27 -18.84
C GLU A 231 -9.71 -4.70 -18.52
N MET A 232 -8.44 -4.85 -18.14
CA MET A 232 -7.86 -6.14 -17.75
C MET A 232 -8.41 -6.68 -16.42
N PHE A 233 -9.14 -5.86 -15.66
CA PHE A 233 -9.64 -6.20 -14.33
C PHE A 233 -11.16 -6.39 -14.35
N VAL A 234 -11.61 -7.59 -13.97
CA VAL A 234 -13.03 -7.94 -13.89
C VAL A 234 -13.79 -6.97 -12.99
N GLY A 235 -14.96 -6.51 -13.45
CA GLY A 235 -15.86 -5.65 -12.68
C GLY A 235 -15.52 -4.16 -12.67
N VAL A 236 -14.37 -3.74 -13.20
CA VAL A 236 -14.01 -2.31 -13.28
C VAL A 236 -14.91 -1.58 -14.28
N GLY A 237 -15.17 -2.16 -15.45
CA GLY A 237 -16.09 -1.61 -16.45
C GLY A 237 -17.49 -1.36 -15.88
N ALA A 238 -18.10 -2.37 -15.25
CA ALA A 238 -19.40 -2.26 -14.60
C ALA A 238 -19.45 -1.17 -13.51
N SER A 239 -18.40 -1.02 -12.70
CA SER A 239 -18.34 0.05 -11.69
C SER A 239 -18.33 1.45 -12.33
N ARG A 240 -17.62 1.62 -13.45
CA ARG A 240 -17.56 2.90 -14.17
C ARG A 240 -18.88 3.26 -14.83
N VAL A 241 -19.56 2.27 -15.41
CA VAL A 241 -20.92 2.43 -15.95
C VAL A 241 -21.84 2.96 -14.86
N ARG A 242 -21.86 2.32 -13.69
CA ARG A 242 -22.67 2.77 -12.55
C ARG A 242 -22.33 4.19 -12.10
N ASP A 243 -21.05 4.51 -11.94
CA ASP A 243 -20.61 5.85 -11.52
C ASP A 243 -20.97 6.93 -12.56
N LEU A 244 -20.83 6.64 -13.86
CA LEU A 244 -21.25 7.52 -14.95
C LEU A 244 -22.75 7.84 -14.85
N PHE A 245 -23.59 6.82 -14.66
CA PHE A 245 -25.03 6.98 -14.55
C PHE A 245 -25.43 7.75 -13.29
N VAL A 246 -24.79 7.49 -12.14
CA VAL A 246 -25.01 8.26 -10.91
C VAL A 246 -24.65 9.75 -11.08
N GLN A 247 -23.54 10.06 -11.77
CA GLN A 247 -23.14 11.44 -12.05
C GLN A 247 -24.10 12.14 -13.03
N GLY A 248 -24.55 11.42 -14.06
CA GLY A 248 -25.56 11.91 -15.01
C GLY A 248 -26.88 12.25 -14.31
N LYS A 249 -27.41 11.33 -13.49
CA LYS A 249 -28.65 11.56 -12.72
C LYS A 249 -28.57 12.80 -11.82
N LYS A 250 -27.41 13.06 -11.20
CA LYS A 250 -27.21 14.27 -10.37
C LYS A 250 -27.19 15.57 -11.17
N SER A 251 -26.93 15.49 -12.47
CA SER A 251 -26.77 16.63 -13.36
C SER A 251 -27.91 16.75 -14.36
N ALA A 252 -29.01 16.03 -14.14
CA ALA A 252 -30.15 16.02 -15.03
C ALA A 252 -30.86 17.40 -15.10
N PRO A 253 -31.38 17.81 -16.27
CA PRO A 253 -31.33 17.12 -17.56
C PRO A 253 -29.92 17.14 -18.17
N CYS A 254 -29.47 16.02 -18.74
CA CYS A 254 -28.12 15.90 -19.32
C CYS A 254 -28.04 14.88 -20.45
N ILE A 255 -26.97 14.95 -21.23
CA ILE A 255 -26.63 13.96 -22.26
C ILE A 255 -25.42 13.14 -21.82
N ILE A 256 -25.53 11.82 -21.91
CA ILE A 256 -24.42 10.87 -21.76
C ILE A 256 -24.11 10.31 -23.14
N PHE A 257 -22.92 10.61 -23.66
CA PHE A 257 -22.44 10.14 -24.95
C PHE A 257 -21.40 9.02 -24.78
N ILE A 258 -21.67 7.86 -25.38
CA ILE A 258 -20.76 6.72 -25.44
C ILE A 258 -20.27 6.53 -26.88
N ASP A 259 -19.06 7.01 -27.15
CA ASP A 259 -18.42 6.77 -28.45
C ASP A 259 -18.00 5.30 -28.57
N GLU A 260 -17.93 4.73 -29.78
CA GLU A 260 -17.47 3.34 -29.99
C GLU A 260 -18.16 2.29 -29.09
N ILE A 261 -19.48 2.41 -28.91
CA ILE A 261 -20.27 1.45 -28.11
C ILE A 261 -20.17 0.00 -28.63
N ASP A 262 -19.80 -0.19 -29.89
CA ASP A 262 -19.53 -1.51 -30.47
C ASP A 262 -18.37 -2.25 -29.79
N ALA A 263 -17.45 -1.54 -29.12
CA ALA A 263 -16.38 -2.14 -28.33
C ALA A 263 -16.91 -3.01 -27.16
N VAL A 264 -18.01 -2.58 -26.54
CA VAL A 264 -18.70 -3.27 -25.43
C VAL A 264 -19.88 -4.14 -25.91
N GLY A 265 -20.55 -3.77 -27.00
CA GLY A 265 -21.73 -4.46 -27.52
C GLY A 265 -21.46 -5.72 -28.38
N ARG A 266 -20.21 -6.03 -28.69
CA ARG A 266 -19.86 -7.15 -29.58
C ARG A 266 -19.81 -8.50 -28.83
N HIS A 267 -20.81 -9.35 -29.02
CA HIS A 267 -20.69 -10.78 -28.67
C HIS A 267 -19.62 -11.45 -29.55
N ARG A 268 -18.59 -12.05 -28.92
CA ARG A 268 -17.69 -13.01 -29.59
C ARG A 268 -17.97 -14.40 -29.03
N GLY A 269 -18.50 -15.30 -29.87
CA GLY A 269 -18.80 -16.67 -29.46
C GLY A 269 -17.58 -17.49 -29.01
N ALA A 270 -17.82 -18.37 -28.03
CA ALA A 270 -17.06 -19.56 -27.66
C ALA A 270 -15.52 -19.47 -27.79
N GLY A 271 -14.88 -18.58 -27.02
CA GLY A 271 -13.44 -18.60 -26.80
C GLY A 271 -13.14 -18.90 -25.33
N LEU A 272 -12.46 -20.02 -25.05
CA LEU A 272 -11.91 -20.32 -23.72
C LEU A 272 -10.92 -19.21 -23.32
N GLY A 273 -11.36 -18.24 -22.53
CA GLY A 273 -10.51 -17.20 -21.97
C GLY A 273 -11.33 -16.11 -21.29
N GLY A 274 -11.12 -15.90 -19.99
CA GLY A 274 -11.92 -15.05 -19.08
C GLY A 274 -11.98 -13.54 -19.38
N GLY A 275 -11.69 -13.11 -20.62
CA GLY A 275 -11.99 -11.75 -21.09
C GLY A 275 -13.43 -11.60 -21.62
N HIS A 276 -14.17 -12.70 -21.79
CA HIS A 276 -15.57 -12.68 -22.20
C HIS A 276 -16.48 -12.14 -21.08
N ASP A 277 -16.22 -12.58 -19.86
CA ASP A 277 -17.07 -12.31 -18.69
C ASP A 277 -17.13 -10.82 -18.32
N GLU A 278 -16.03 -10.08 -18.52
CA GLU A 278 -15.95 -8.65 -18.17
C GLU A 278 -16.79 -7.76 -19.11
N ARG A 279 -16.80 -8.08 -20.40
CA ARG A 279 -17.58 -7.33 -21.40
C ARG A 279 -19.07 -7.59 -21.22
N GLU A 280 -19.46 -8.86 -21.02
CA GLU A 280 -20.86 -9.20 -20.77
C GLU A 280 -21.36 -8.59 -19.46
N GLN A 281 -20.54 -8.61 -18.40
CA GLN A 281 -20.90 -7.96 -17.14
C GLN A 281 -21.11 -6.45 -17.31
N THR A 282 -20.22 -5.79 -18.05
CA THR A 282 -20.29 -4.35 -18.32
C THR A 282 -21.50 -4.00 -19.19
N LEU A 283 -21.77 -4.78 -20.24
CA LEU A 283 -22.93 -4.61 -21.11
C LEU A 283 -24.23 -4.79 -20.33
N ASN A 284 -24.33 -5.85 -19.52
CA ASN A 284 -25.49 -6.10 -18.67
C ASN A 284 -25.68 -4.97 -17.67
N GLN A 285 -24.60 -4.42 -17.09
CA GLN A 285 -24.72 -3.27 -16.20
C GLN A 285 -25.25 -2.05 -16.95
N LEU A 286 -24.81 -1.81 -18.19
CA LEU A 286 -25.31 -0.70 -19.02
C LEU A 286 -26.81 -0.86 -19.32
N LEU A 287 -27.26 -2.07 -19.65
CA LEU A 287 -28.68 -2.38 -19.85
C LEU A 287 -29.50 -2.18 -18.57
N VAL A 288 -29.00 -2.63 -17.43
CA VAL A 288 -29.66 -2.43 -16.12
C VAL A 288 -29.81 -0.96 -15.78
N GLU A 289 -28.78 -0.14 -16.02
CA GLU A 289 -28.86 1.31 -15.76
C GLU A 289 -29.81 1.99 -16.77
N MET A 290 -29.83 1.57 -18.03
CA MET A 290 -30.78 2.07 -19.05
C MET A 290 -32.23 1.74 -18.70
N ASP A 291 -32.50 0.51 -18.23
CA ASP A 291 -33.83 0.10 -17.80
C ASP A 291 -34.25 0.79 -16.51
N GLY A 292 -33.30 0.99 -15.59
CA GLY A 292 -33.49 1.68 -14.31
C GLY A 292 -33.79 3.18 -14.41
N PHE A 293 -33.82 3.76 -15.61
CA PHE A 293 -34.34 5.11 -15.82
C PHE A 293 -35.87 5.12 -15.87
N GLU A 294 -36.47 5.94 -15.00
CA GLU A 294 -37.82 6.41 -15.27
C GLU A 294 -37.77 7.38 -16.47
N SER A 295 -38.74 7.29 -17.39
CA SER A 295 -38.81 8.12 -18.62
C SER A 295 -38.81 9.64 -18.37
N ASN A 296 -38.85 10.06 -17.11
CA ASN A 296 -39.04 11.42 -16.66
C ASN A 296 -37.78 12.03 -16.00
N GLU A 297 -36.68 11.28 -15.89
CA GLU A 297 -35.44 11.77 -15.25
C GLU A 297 -34.64 12.74 -16.14
N GLY A 298 -35.01 12.95 -17.40
CA GLY A 298 -34.36 13.95 -18.28
C GLY A 298 -32.92 13.58 -18.69
N VAL A 299 -32.54 12.31 -18.59
CA VAL A 299 -31.23 11.80 -19.01
C VAL A 299 -31.39 11.08 -20.35
N ILE A 300 -30.57 11.46 -21.34
CA ILE A 300 -30.57 10.84 -22.67
C ILE A 300 -29.20 10.24 -22.95
N LEU A 301 -29.21 8.96 -23.36
CA LEU A 301 -28.02 8.26 -23.81
C LEU A 301 -27.85 8.39 -25.34
N ILE A 302 -26.65 8.75 -25.80
CA ILE A 302 -26.31 8.85 -27.23
C ILE A 302 -25.10 7.97 -27.54
#